data_AF-A0A9P1N9B9-F1
#
_entry.id   AF-A0A9P1N9B9-F1
#
_cell.length_a   1.000
_cell.length_b   1.000
_cell.length_c   1.000
_cell.angle_alpha   90.00
_cell.angle_beta   90.00
_cell.angle_gamma   90.00
#
_symmetry.space_group_name_H-M   'P 1'
#
loop_
_entity.id
_entity.type
_entity.pdbx_description
1 polymer ?
#
loop_
_entity_poly.entity_id
_entity_poly.type
_entity_poly.pdbx_seq_one_letter_code
_entity_poly.pdbx_strand_id
1 'polypeptide(L)'
;MSQNKGPPGVVKKWAENTDWCDTSLCGKGECLEKNTHEVGEIHASFKCRCQQPCNQTIYTISYSEANWPSQALNITLGHCEKTAEECNEEYQENAAMLEVFYEALNFEVLTESEAYGIVKMMADFGGHLGLWSGVSVMTCCEFVCLALELLYMAVAHHIKIQKMRIKSSKEQD
;
A
#
# COMPACT_ATOMS: atom_id res chain seq x y z
N MET A 1 -29.10 11.65 5.64
CA MET A 1 -27.96 12.51 5.27
C MET A 1 -26.69 11.68 5.31
N SER A 2 -26.35 10.98 4.23
CA SER A 2 -25.01 10.42 4.04
C SER A 2 -24.71 10.45 2.55
N GLN A 3 -24.05 11.54 2.13
CA GLN A 3 -23.54 11.68 0.78
C GLN A 3 -22.20 10.97 0.73
N ASN A 4 -22.14 9.77 0.16
CA ASN A 4 -20.88 9.16 -0.23
C ASN A 4 -20.33 9.93 -1.44
N LYS A 5 -19.54 10.97 -1.16
CA LYS A 5 -18.70 11.64 -2.16
C LYS A 5 -17.47 10.76 -2.40
N GLY A 6 -17.52 9.93 -3.42
CA GLY A 6 -16.33 9.35 -4.03
C GLY A 6 -15.46 10.42 -4.71
N PRO A 7 -14.19 10.11 -5.05
CA PRO A 7 -13.24 11.05 -5.64
C PRO A 7 -13.75 11.67 -6.96
N PRO A 8 -13.34 12.91 -7.29
CA PRO A 8 -13.80 13.62 -8.47
C PRO A 8 -13.15 12.99 -9.71
N GLY A 9 -13.89 12.18 -10.47
CA GLY A 9 -13.41 11.76 -11.79
C GLY A 9 -14.05 10.54 -12.43
N VAL A 10 -14.70 9.65 -11.69
CA VAL A 10 -15.32 8.45 -12.31
C VAL A 10 -16.63 8.06 -11.61
N VAL A 11 -17.65 8.90 -11.77
CA VAL A 11 -19.03 8.38 -11.76
C VAL A 11 -19.43 8.32 -13.22
N LYS A 12 -19.19 7.19 -13.88
CA LYS A 12 -19.90 6.90 -15.12
C LYS A 12 -21.37 6.84 -14.74
N LYS A 13 -22.14 7.87 -15.11
CA LYS A 13 -23.60 7.79 -15.15
C LYS A 13 -23.94 6.47 -15.84
N TRP A 14 -24.66 5.60 -15.15
CA TRP A 14 -25.37 4.50 -15.80
C TRP A 14 -26.19 5.10 -16.94
N ALA A 15 -26.19 4.47 -18.11
CA ALA A 15 -26.83 5.00 -19.30
C ALA A 15 -28.30 5.35 -19.00
N GLU A 16 -28.59 6.63 -18.76
CA GLU A 16 -29.91 7.13 -18.39
C GLU A 16 -30.93 7.05 -19.55
N ASN A 17 -30.57 6.44 -20.70
CA ASN A 17 -31.37 6.50 -21.93
C ASN A 17 -31.21 5.30 -22.90
N THR A 18 -31.05 4.09 -22.39
CA THR A 18 -31.03 2.86 -23.23
C THR A 18 -32.22 1.98 -22.94
N ASP A 19 -32.97 1.62 -23.97
CA ASP A 19 -34.03 0.61 -23.89
C ASP A 19 -33.44 -0.76 -23.51
N TRP A 20 -34.20 -1.54 -22.75
CA TRP A 20 -33.82 -2.91 -22.37
C TRP A 20 -33.77 -3.82 -23.62
N CYS A 21 -32.86 -4.80 -23.61
CA CYS A 21 -32.76 -5.78 -24.69
C CYS A 21 -33.87 -6.82 -24.58
N ASP A 22 -34.88 -6.71 -25.45
CA ASP A 22 -35.94 -7.72 -25.58
C ASP A 22 -35.45 -8.95 -26.36
N THR A 23 -35.29 -10.07 -25.65
CA THR A 23 -34.85 -11.35 -26.22
C THR A 23 -35.93 -12.07 -27.02
N SER A 24 -37.19 -11.64 -26.92
CA SER A 24 -38.30 -12.16 -27.73
C SER A 24 -38.25 -11.67 -29.18
N LEU A 25 -37.52 -10.58 -29.44
CA LEU A 25 -37.27 -10.09 -30.79
C LEU A 25 -36.17 -10.92 -31.46
N CYS A 26 -36.48 -11.41 -32.67
CA CYS A 26 -35.55 -12.19 -33.48
C CYS A 26 -34.21 -11.46 -33.66
N GLY A 27 -33.10 -12.16 -33.39
CA GLY A 27 -31.73 -11.67 -33.55
C GLY A 27 -31.17 -10.85 -32.38
N LYS A 28 -32.00 -10.37 -31.43
CA LYS A 28 -31.48 -9.64 -30.26
C LYS A 28 -30.78 -10.55 -29.25
N GLY A 29 -31.29 -11.78 -29.05
CA GLY A 29 -30.68 -12.78 -28.17
C GLY A 29 -29.26 -13.17 -28.61
N GLU A 30 -29.11 -13.56 -29.88
CA GLU A 30 -27.81 -13.94 -30.46
C GLU A 30 -26.80 -12.78 -30.44
N CYS A 31 -27.25 -11.55 -30.71
CA CYS A 31 -26.42 -10.35 -30.63
C CYS A 31 -25.92 -10.09 -29.20
N LEU A 32 -26.79 -10.24 -28.19
CA LEU A 32 -26.43 -10.03 -26.78
C LEU A 32 -25.44 -11.09 -26.29
N GLU A 33 -25.68 -12.35 -26.63
CA GLU A 33 -24.80 -13.47 -26.27
C GLU A 33 -23.42 -13.30 -26.89
N LYS A 34 -23.34 -13.00 -28.19
CA LYS A 34 -22.08 -12.77 -28.89
C LYS A 34 -21.29 -11.60 -28.32
N ASN A 35 -21.94 -10.48 -28.02
CA ASN A 35 -21.27 -9.31 -27.43
C ASN A 35 -20.81 -9.57 -25.99
N THR A 36 -21.62 -10.28 -25.20
CA THR A 36 -21.24 -10.65 -23.82
C THR A 36 -20.04 -11.59 -23.83
N HIS A 37 -20.00 -12.55 -24.74
CA HIS A 37 -18.87 -13.46 -24.90
C HIS A 37 -17.62 -12.72 -25.37
N GLU A 38 -17.74 -11.84 -26.39
CA GLU A 38 -16.62 -11.03 -26.88
C GLU A 38 -16.05 -10.13 -25.78
N VAL A 39 -16.88 -9.56 -24.90
CA VAL A 39 -16.42 -8.70 -23.78
C VAL A 39 -15.89 -9.53 -22.60
N GLY A 40 -16.40 -10.74 -22.39
CA GLY A 40 -15.98 -11.64 -21.32
C GLY A 40 -14.68 -12.39 -21.61
N GLU A 41 -14.24 -12.44 -22.86
CA GLU A 41 -12.96 -13.05 -23.23
C GLU A 41 -11.75 -12.25 -22.75
N ILE A 42 -10.69 -12.97 -22.36
CA ILE A 42 -9.42 -12.41 -21.86
C ILE A 42 -8.78 -11.42 -22.85
N HIS A 43 -9.02 -11.61 -24.16
CA HIS A 43 -8.48 -10.77 -25.23
C HIS A 43 -9.28 -9.47 -25.49
N ALA A 44 -10.48 -9.32 -24.91
CA ALA A 44 -11.30 -8.11 -25.02
C ALA A 44 -10.74 -6.90 -24.26
N SER A 45 -9.70 -7.14 -23.44
CA SER A 45 -9.04 -6.20 -22.52
C SER A 45 -8.64 -4.86 -23.14
N PHE A 46 -8.46 -4.78 -24.46
CA PHE A 46 -8.16 -3.52 -25.14
C PHE A 46 -9.35 -2.55 -25.23
N LYS A 47 -10.60 -3.03 -25.26
CA LYS A 47 -11.80 -2.18 -25.28
C LYS A 47 -12.15 -1.63 -23.88
N CYS A 48 -11.83 -2.37 -22.83
CA CYS A 48 -12.14 -2.01 -21.44
C CYS A 48 -10.89 -2.06 -20.56
N ARG A 49 -10.26 -0.92 -20.29
CA ARG A 49 -9.18 -0.81 -19.31
C ARG A 49 -9.74 -0.70 -17.89
N CYS A 50 -9.91 -1.83 -17.22
CA CYS A 50 -10.28 -1.87 -15.80
C CYS A 50 -9.02 -1.73 -14.94
N GLN A 51 -8.83 -0.56 -14.33
CA GLN A 51 -7.79 -0.36 -13.31
C GLN A 51 -8.36 -0.76 -11.94
N GLN A 52 -7.51 -1.34 -11.08
CA GLN A 52 -7.90 -1.66 -9.72
C GLN A 52 -8.18 -0.37 -8.93
N PRO A 53 -9.29 -0.28 -8.20
CA PRO A 53 -9.60 0.90 -7.40
C PRO A 53 -8.63 1.04 -6.22
N CYS A 54 -8.29 2.28 -5.85
CA CYS A 54 -7.41 2.56 -4.71
C CYS A 54 -8.03 2.18 -3.37
N ASN A 55 -9.36 2.26 -3.26
CA ASN A 55 -10.11 1.90 -2.07
C ASN A 55 -11.05 0.74 -2.41
N GLN A 56 -10.80 -0.41 -1.82
CA GLN A 56 -11.63 -1.60 -1.96
C GLN A 56 -11.81 -2.27 -0.60
N THR A 57 -13.03 -2.70 -0.32
CA THR A 57 -13.34 -3.55 0.83
C THR A 57 -13.56 -4.95 0.31
N ILE A 58 -12.75 -5.90 0.78
CA ILE A 58 -12.83 -7.32 0.40
C ILE A 58 -13.32 -8.09 1.63
N TYR A 59 -14.33 -8.93 1.44
CA TYR A 59 -14.82 -9.85 2.47
C TYR A 59 -14.34 -11.25 2.14
N THR A 60 -13.47 -11.81 2.98
CA THR A 60 -13.07 -13.21 2.90
C THR A 60 -14.16 -14.07 3.50
N ILE A 61 -14.60 -15.10 2.78
CA ILE A 61 -15.70 -15.98 3.19
C ILE A 61 -15.13 -17.35 3.57
N SER A 62 -15.48 -17.81 4.77
CA SER A 62 -15.29 -19.19 5.24
C SER A 62 -16.66 -19.84 5.31
N TYR A 63 -16.87 -20.99 4.67
CA TYR A 63 -18.15 -21.69 4.66
C TYR A 63 -18.09 -23.00 5.45
N SER A 64 -19.17 -23.31 6.16
CA SER A 64 -19.40 -24.61 6.81
C SER A 64 -20.82 -25.07 6.51
N GLU A 65 -20.99 -26.36 6.24
CA GLU A 65 -22.27 -26.97 5.89
C GLU A 65 -22.63 -28.07 6.88
N ALA A 66 -23.93 -28.18 7.17
CA ALA A 66 -24.48 -29.21 8.03
C ALA A 66 -25.86 -29.62 7.51
N ASN A 67 -26.22 -30.89 7.69
CA ASN A 67 -27.55 -31.38 7.33
C ASN A 67 -28.60 -30.70 8.20
N TRP A 68 -29.54 -30.02 7.53
CA TRP A 68 -30.69 -29.37 8.13
C TRP A 68 -31.92 -29.68 7.27
N PRO A 69 -33.08 -30.02 7.83
CA PRO A 69 -33.36 -30.29 9.25
C PRO A 69 -32.70 -31.58 9.74
N SER A 70 -32.46 -31.70 11.05
CA SER A 70 -32.07 -32.99 11.61
C SER A 70 -33.27 -33.95 11.62
N GLN A 71 -33.06 -35.22 11.28
CA GLN A 71 -34.14 -36.23 11.22
C GLN A 71 -34.87 -36.41 12.57
N ALA A 72 -34.21 -36.09 13.68
CA ALA A 72 -34.78 -36.16 15.02
C ALA A 72 -35.64 -34.93 15.39
N LEU A 73 -35.61 -33.87 14.58
CA LEU A 73 -36.29 -32.61 14.87
C LEU A 73 -37.45 -32.43 13.89
N ASN A 74 -38.68 -32.62 14.39
CA ASN A 74 -39.90 -32.29 13.65
C ASN A 74 -40.09 -30.76 13.64
N ILE A 75 -39.36 -30.09 12.76
CA ILE A 75 -39.45 -28.64 12.61
C ILE A 75 -40.75 -28.29 11.88
N THR A 76 -41.68 -27.65 12.59
CA THR A 76 -42.83 -26.98 11.97
C THR A 76 -42.46 -25.54 11.66
N LEU A 77 -41.57 -25.36 10.67
CA LEU A 77 -41.27 -24.02 10.16
C LEU A 77 -42.40 -23.61 9.22
N GLY A 78 -42.95 -22.40 9.36
CA GLY A 78 -44.01 -21.90 8.49
C GLY A 78 -45.39 -22.56 8.67
N HIS A 79 -46.25 -22.43 7.65
CA HIS A 79 -47.61 -22.95 7.63
C HIS A 79 -47.68 -24.21 6.78
N CYS A 80 -47.22 -25.33 7.34
CA CYS A 80 -47.34 -26.64 6.71
C CYS A 80 -48.68 -27.26 7.10
N GLU A 81 -49.58 -27.41 6.13
CA GLU A 81 -50.93 -27.95 6.36
C GLU A 81 -50.96 -29.50 6.41
N LYS A 82 -49.81 -30.14 6.09
CA LYS A 82 -49.60 -31.60 6.07
C LYS A 82 -49.10 -32.14 7.42
N THR A 83 -48.90 -33.45 7.51
CA THR A 83 -48.27 -34.08 8.68
C THR A 83 -46.80 -33.63 8.82
N ALA A 84 -46.29 -33.62 10.05
CA ALA A 84 -44.93 -33.16 10.34
C ALA A 84 -43.84 -33.99 9.61
N GLU A 85 -44.13 -35.25 9.29
CA GLU A 85 -43.22 -36.17 8.60
C GLU A 85 -43.08 -35.83 7.11
N GLU A 86 -44.21 -35.65 6.41
CA GLU A 86 -44.24 -35.23 5.00
C GLU A 86 -43.60 -33.84 4.81
N CYS A 87 -43.79 -32.96 5.79
CA CYS A 87 -43.18 -31.64 5.79
C CYS A 87 -41.65 -31.70 5.97
N ASN A 88 -41.16 -32.62 6.79
CA ASN A 88 -39.73 -32.80 7.04
C ASN A 88 -39.02 -33.33 5.79
N GLU A 89 -39.63 -34.29 5.08
CA GLU A 89 -39.13 -34.76 3.79
C GLU A 89 -39.08 -33.62 2.75
N GLU A 90 -40.14 -32.82 2.65
CA GLU A 90 -40.21 -31.69 1.72
C GLU A 90 -39.15 -30.62 2.04
N TYR A 91 -38.86 -30.36 3.32
CA TYR A 91 -37.80 -29.45 3.74
C TYR A 91 -36.39 -30.00 3.51
N GLN A 92 -36.17 -31.31 3.61
CA GLN A 92 -34.87 -31.90 3.33
C GLN A 92 -34.47 -31.77 1.84
N GLU A 93 -35.44 -31.81 0.93
CA GLU A 93 -35.15 -31.71 -0.51
C GLU A 93 -35.16 -30.27 -1.04
N ASN A 94 -35.97 -29.38 -0.45
CA ASN A 94 -36.23 -28.06 -1.02
C ASN A 94 -35.78 -26.87 -0.14
N ALA A 95 -35.42 -27.10 1.12
CA ALA A 95 -35.03 -26.02 2.03
C ALA A 95 -33.54 -26.02 2.35
N ALA A 96 -32.99 -24.81 2.51
CA ALA A 96 -31.64 -24.58 2.98
C ALA A 96 -31.66 -23.45 4.01
N MET A 97 -30.92 -23.63 5.10
CA MET A 97 -30.71 -22.59 6.10
C MET A 97 -29.35 -21.93 5.85
N LEU A 98 -29.36 -20.61 5.64
CA LEU A 98 -28.14 -19.81 5.46
C LEU A 98 -27.99 -18.84 6.64
N GLU A 99 -26.88 -18.97 7.37
CA GLU A 99 -26.52 -18.05 8.44
C GLU A 99 -25.24 -17.30 8.04
N VAL A 100 -25.34 -15.96 7.97
CA VAL A 100 -24.21 -15.09 7.60
C VAL A 100 -23.81 -14.28 8.82
N PHE A 101 -22.60 -14.51 9.31
CA PHE A 101 -22.05 -13.81 10.46
C PHE A 101 -20.56 -13.48 10.24
N TYR A 102 -20.06 -12.51 11.01
CA TYR A 102 -18.63 -12.21 11.04
C TYR A 102 -17.92 -13.19 11.97
N GLU A 103 -16.85 -13.84 11.49
CA GLU A 103 -16.04 -14.76 12.30
C GLU A 103 -15.40 -14.06 13.51
N ALA A 104 -14.93 -12.82 13.31
CA ALA A 104 -14.42 -11.96 14.36
C ALA A 104 -14.82 -10.50 14.10
N LEU A 105 -14.99 -9.71 15.18
CA LEU A 105 -15.27 -8.26 15.09
C LEU A 105 -14.00 -7.43 14.84
N ASN A 106 -13.03 -8.00 14.13
CA ASN A 106 -11.79 -7.34 13.74
C ASN A 106 -11.77 -7.15 12.23
N PHE A 107 -11.26 -6.01 11.77
CA PHE A 107 -11.11 -5.70 10.36
C PHE A 107 -9.63 -5.46 10.05
N GLU A 108 -9.17 -5.98 8.91
CA GLU A 108 -7.81 -5.76 8.44
C GLU A 108 -7.80 -4.62 7.42
N VAL A 109 -6.87 -3.68 7.59
CA VAL A 109 -6.68 -2.56 6.66
C VAL A 109 -5.29 -2.66 6.06
N LEU A 110 -5.23 -2.87 4.75
CA LEU A 110 -4.00 -2.88 3.97
C LEU A 110 -3.87 -1.53 3.25
N THR A 111 -2.91 -0.71 3.67
CA THR A 111 -2.63 0.58 3.04
C THR A 111 -1.25 0.57 2.39
N GLU A 112 -1.21 0.89 1.11
CA GLU A 112 0.03 1.14 0.39
C GLU A 112 0.43 2.61 0.54
N SER A 113 1.70 2.85 0.88
CA SER A 113 2.27 4.20 1.02
C SER A 113 3.57 4.29 0.23
N GLU A 114 3.98 5.51 -0.10
CA GLU A 114 5.23 5.74 -0.84
C GLU A 114 6.44 5.18 -0.08
N ALA A 115 7.17 4.24 -0.68
CA ALA A 115 8.36 3.68 -0.05
C ALA A 115 9.44 4.76 0.19
N TYR A 116 9.59 5.68 -0.77
CA TYR A 116 10.59 6.73 -0.74
C TYR A 116 10.03 8.07 -1.24
N GLY A 117 9.65 8.92 -0.29
CA GLY A 117 9.19 10.28 -0.56
C GLY A 117 10.35 11.26 -0.79
N ILE A 118 10.01 12.41 -1.36
CA ILE A 118 10.98 13.49 -1.67
C ILE A 118 11.69 13.98 -0.40
N VAL A 119 11.01 13.94 0.75
CA VAL A 119 11.61 14.32 2.05
C VAL A 119 12.75 13.38 2.44
N LYS A 120 12.57 12.07 2.27
CA LYS A 120 13.64 11.08 2.53
C LYS A 120 14.81 11.28 1.56
N MET A 121 14.51 11.54 0.29
CA MET A 121 15.51 11.89 -0.72
C MET A 121 16.35 13.09 -0.29
N MET A 122 15.72 14.19 0.12
CA MET A 122 16.42 15.39 0.55
C MET A 122 17.21 15.17 1.85
N ALA A 123 16.71 14.35 2.77
CA ALA A 123 17.42 14.00 3.99
C ALA A 123 18.72 13.24 3.68
N ASP A 124 18.70 12.28 2.75
CA ASP A 124 19.89 11.51 2.36
C ASP A 124 20.91 12.41 1.63
N PHE A 125 20.45 13.27 0.72
CA PHE A 125 21.32 14.27 0.08
C PHE A 125 21.93 15.24 1.10
N GLY A 126 21.13 15.72 2.05
CA GLY A 126 21.59 16.61 3.12
C GLY A 126 22.60 15.93 4.04
N GLY A 127 22.40 14.65 4.36
CA GLY A 127 23.33 13.85 5.15
C GLY A 127 24.67 13.66 4.46
N HIS A 128 24.67 13.29 3.18
CA HIS A 128 25.90 13.17 2.40
C HIS A 128 26.63 14.51 2.27
N LEU A 129 25.95 15.59 1.87
CA LEU A 129 26.57 16.91 1.72
C LEU A 129 27.08 17.45 3.05
N GLY A 130 26.34 17.23 4.14
CA GLY A 130 26.75 17.61 5.49
C GLY A 130 28.02 16.88 5.95
N LEU A 131 28.14 15.59 5.64
CA LEU A 131 29.35 14.81 5.95
C LEU A 131 30.57 15.34 5.18
N TRP A 132 30.46 15.50 3.86
CA TRP A 132 31.56 16.01 3.04
C TRP A 132 31.96 17.43 3.43
N SER A 133 30.97 18.29 3.72
CA SER A 133 31.23 19.65 4.23
C SER A 133 31.93 19.61 5.60
N GLY A 134 31.50 18.74 6.51
CA GLY A 134 32.10 18.60 7.83
C GLY A 134 33.56 18.16 7.77
N VAL A 135 33.88 17.15 6.94
CA VAL A 135 35.26 16.69 6.73
C VAL A 135 36.13 17.82 6.18
N SER A 136 35.63 18.57 5.20
CA SER A 136 36.40 19.67 4.59
C SER A 136 36.78 20.78 5.60
N VAL A 137 35.88 21.12 6.53
CA VAL A 137 36.13 22.13 7.57
C VAL A 137 37.14 21.62 8.59
N MET A 138 37.03 20.36 9.02
CA MET A 138 37.98 19.74 9.95
C MET A 138 39.40 19.72 9.36
N THR A 139 39.54 19.35 8.09
CA THR A 139 40.84 19.39 7.40
C THR A 139 41.38 20.82 7.30
N CYS A 140 40.54 21.82 7.05
CA CYS A 140 40.96 23.22 7.04
C CYS A 140 41.49 23.67 8.41
N CYS A 141 40.80 23.33 9.50
CA CYS A 141 41.27 23.60 10.86
C CYS A 141 42.62 22.94 11.16
N GLU A 142 42.81 21.69 10.73
CA GLU A 142 44.07 20.97 10.91
C GLU A 142 45.24 21.67 10.20
N PHE A 143 45.05 22.12 8.95
CA PHE A 143 46.06 22.90 8.23
C PHE A 143 46.46 24.19 8.95
N VAL A 144 45.49 24.90 9.54
CA VAL A 144 45.76 26.13 10.30
C VAL A 144 46.57 25.82 11.57
N CYS A 145 46.19 24.78 12.32
CA CYS A 145 46.94 24.35 13.51
C CYS A 145 48.37 23.94 13.16
N LEU A 146 48.55 23.12 12.11
CA LEU A 146 49.86 22.70 11.62
C LEU A 146 50.73 23.89 11.19
N ALA A 147 50.16 24.88 10.51
CA ALA A 147 50.89 26.08 10.11
C ALA A 147 51.40 26.87 11.32
N LEU A 148 50.56 27.04 12.36
CA LEU A 148 50.95 27.72 13.60
C LEU A 148 52.05 26.97 14.35
N GLU A 149 51.96 25.64 14.45
CA GLU A 149 52.99 24.82 15.10
C GLU A 149 54.32 24.87 14.35
N LEU A 150 54.28 24.76 13.01
CA LEU A 150 55.47 24.90 12.16
C LEU A 150 56.16 26.26 12.35
N LEU A 151 55.38 27.35 12.38
CA LEU A 151 55.90 28.69 12.61
C LEU A 151 56.52 28.81 14.02
N TYR A 152 55.85 28.29 15.05
CA TYR A 152 56.36 28.31 16.41
C TYR A 152 57.69 27.55 16.53
N MET A 153 57.77 26.34 15.97
CA MET A 153 58.98 25.52 15.98
C MET A 153 60.11 26.17 15.16
N ALA A 154 59.81 26.77 14.01
CA ALA A 154 60.79 27.49 13.20
C ALA A 154 61.34 28.72 13.94
N VAL A 155 60.49 29.54 14.55
CA VAL A 155 60.90 30.71 15.35
C VAL A 155 61.75 30.28 16.54
N ALA A 156 61.32 29.25 17.30
CA ALA A 156 62.07 28.72 18.42
C ALA A 156 63.45 28.19 17.98
N HIS A 157 63.51 27.49 16.85
CA HIS A 157 64.75 26.99 16.25
C HIS A 157 65.70 28.12 15.83
N HIS A 158 65.18 29.15 15.15
CA HIS A 158 65.97 30.33 14.77
C HIS A 158 66.50 31.09 15.98
N ILE A 159 65.71 31.27 17.04
CA ILE A 159 66.14 31.89 18.30
C ILE A 159 67.24 31.04 18.98
N LYS A 160 67.11 29.70 18.95
CA LYS A 160 68.11 28.80 19.52
C LYS A 160 69.45 28.86 18.78
N ILE A 161 69.43 28.87 17.44
CA ILE A 161 70.64 29.05 16.61
C ILE A 161 71.30 30.41 16.84
N GLN A 162 70.49 31.48 16.91
CA GLN A 162 70.97 32.83 17.24
C GLN A 162 71.69 32.85 18.60
N LYS A 163 71.08 32.26 19.63
CA LYS A 163 71.72 32.13 20.96
C LYS A 163 73.04 31.35 20.91
N MET A 164 73.13 30.26 20.15
CA MET A 164 74.37 29.49 20.01
C MET A 164 75.46 30.30 19.30
N ARG A 165 75.12 31.06 18.24
CA ARG A 165 76.06 31.98 17.55
C ARG A 165 76.55 33.12 18.43
N ILE A 166 75.69 33.69 19.27
CA ILE A 166 76.09 34.76 20.21
C ILE A 166 77.01 34.22 21.32
N LYS A 167 76.81 32.96 21.75
CA LYS A 167 77.64 32.33 22.79
C LYS A 167 79.06 32.04 22.28
N SER A 168 79.23 31.57 21.04
CA SER A 168 80.56 31.35 20.45
C SER A 168 81.35 32.65 20.24
N SER A 169 80.66 33.78 20.01
CA SER A 169 81.32 35.09 19.87
C SER A 169 81.75 35.70 21.21
N LYS A 170 81.28 35.19 22.35
CA LYS A 170 81.68 35.63 23.70
C LYS A 170 82.77 34.77 24.34
N GLU A 171 83.06 33.60 23.77
CA GLU A 171 84.11 32.69 24.26
C GLU A 171 85.44 32.90 23.53
N GLN A 172 85.49 33.89 22.63
CA GLN A 172 86.65 34.25 21.82
C GLN A 172 87.23 35.64 22.19
N ASP A 173 86.63 36.34 23.17
CA ASP A 173 87.14 37.56 23.83
C ASP A 173 87.72 37.21 25.21
#